data_AF-A0AAX2J196-F1
#
_entry.id   AF-A0AAX2J196-F1
#
_cell.length_a   1.000
_cell.length_b   1.000
_cell.length_c   1.000
_cell.angle_alpha   90.00
_cell.angle_beta   90.00
_cell.angle_gamma   90.00
#
_symmetry.space_group_name_H-M   'P 1'
#
loop_
_entity.id
_entity.type
_entity.pdbx_description
1 polymer ?
#
loop_
_entity_poly.entity_id
_entity_poly.type
_entity_poly.pdbx_seq_one_letter_code
_entity_poly.pdbx_strand_id
1 'polypeptide(L)'
;MTRKSYPTDLTDAQWQAIEPHFNQLRHYKWDKRQLVNAVLYITKTGCQWRMLPNDFPPYSTVWSFYRRANQSGLWDRILLALVQKNV
;
A
#
# COMPACT_ATOMS: atom_id res chain seq x y z
N MET A 1 -5.46 15.24 7.97
CA MET A 1 -5.91 14.53 9.18
C MET A 1 -5.02 13.31 9.34
N THR A 2 -4.28 13.23 10.45
CA THR A 2 -3.39 12.10 10.73
C THR A 2 -4.25 10.96 11.25
N ARG A 3 -4.51 9.92 10.43
CA ARG A 3 -5.24 8.74 10.90
C ARG A 3 -4.41 7.96 11.90
N LYS A 4 -5.08 7.25 12.80
CA LYS A 4 -4.39 6.32 13.70
C LYS A 4 -3.77 5.19 12.87
N SER A 5 -2.53 4.84 13.18
CA SER A 5 -1.83 3.76 12.49
C SER A 5 -2.49 2.41 12.83
N TYR A 6 -2.60 1.52 11.85
CA TYR A 6 -2.96 0.13 12.08
C TYR A 6 -1.69 -0.71 12.30
N PRO A 7 -1.77 -1.88 12.97
CA PRO A 7 -0.64 -2.81 13.08
C PRO A 7 -0.10 -3.31 11.73
N THR A 8 -0.86 -3.14 10.65
CA THR A 8 -0.49 -3.49 9.27
C THR A 8 0.23 -2.39 8.52
N ASP A 9 0.28 -1.18 9.07
CA ASP A 9 0.94 -0.05 8.44
C ASP A 9 2.46 -0.26 8.43
N LEU A 10 3.08 0.16 7.34
CA LEU A 10 4.54 0.13 7.22
C LEU A 10 5.19 1.05 8.25
N THR A 11 6.29 0.60 8.83
CA THR A 11 7.22 1.47 9.55
C THR A 11 7.91 2.45 8.58
N ASP A 12 8.54 3.49 9.11
CA ASP A 12 9.27 4.45 8.25
C ASP A 12 10.42 3.78 7.51
N ALA A 13 11.15 2.86 8.17
CA ALA A 13 12.23 2.10 7.55
C ALA A 13 11.74 1.19 6.42
N GLN A 14 10.59 0.53 6.62
CA GLN A 14 9.96 -0.29 5.58
C GLN A 14 9.48 0.58 4.41
N TRP A 15 8.92 1.77 4.69
CA TRP A 15 8.53 2.71 3.65
C TRP A 15 9.72 3.17 2.81
N GLN A 16 10.80 3.59 3.46
CA GLN A 16 12.04 4.03 2.78
C GLN A 16 12.63 2.95 1.87
N ALA A 17 12.48 1.67 2.24
CA ALA A 17 12.94 0.57 1.40
C ALA A 17 12.16 0.44 0.10
N ILE A 18 10.86 0.79 0.08
CA ILE A 18 10.01 0.58 -1.08
C ILE A 18 9.71 1.84 -1.89
N GLU A 19 9.80 3.02 -1.27
CA GLU A 19 9.50 4.32 -1.88
C GLU A 19 10.20 4.55 -3.24
N PRO A 20 11.47 4.15 -3.45
CA PRO A 20 12.14 4.32 -4.74
C PRO A 20 11.48 3.57 -5.91
N HIS A 21 10.73 2.50 -5.65
CA HIS A 21 10.02 1.75 -6.70
C HIS A 21 8.85 2.52 -7.31
N PHE A 22 8.43 3.63 -6.69
CA PHE A 22 7.30 4.42 -7.13
C PHE A 22 7.68 5.58 -8.07
N ASN A 23 8.95 5.70 -8.48
CA ASN A 23 9.44 6.82 -9.28
C ASN A 23 8.79 6.94 -10.67
N GLN A 24 8.35 5.83 -11.25
CA GLN A 24 7.69 5.80 -12.57
C GLN A 24 6.17 5.72 -12.50
N LEU A 25 5.59 5.74 -11.29
CA LEU A 25 4.14 5.71 -11.16
C LEU A 25 3.55 7.09 -11.44
N ARG A 26 2.46 7.08 -12.21
CA ARG A 26 1.58 8.23 -12.40
C ARG A 26 1.26 8.90 -11.05
N HIS A 27 1.06 10.21 -11.08
CA HIS A 27 0.62 10.94 -9.91
C HIS A 27 -0.75 10.42 -9.45
N TYR A 28 -0.83 9.99 -8.19
CA TYR A 28 -2.10 9.74 -7.51
C TYR A 28 -2.43 10.97 -6.67
N LYS A 29 -3.71 11.33 -6.56
CA LYS A 29 -4.16 12.35 -5.59
C LYS A 29 -3.81 11.95 -4.15
N TRP A 30 -3.74 10.64 -3.90
CA TRP A 30 -3.49 10.06 -2.60
C TRP A 30 -2.02 9.73 -2.42
N ASP A 31 -1.57 9.89 -1.18
CA ASP A 31 -0.24 9.46 -0.75
C ASP A 31 -0.03 7.96 -1.04
N LYS A 32 1.15 7.65 -1.60
CA LYS A 32 1.47 6.29 -2.04
C LYS A 32 1.60 5.33 -0.86
N ARG A 33 2.11 5.78 0.29
CA ARG A 33 2.20 4.97 1.50
C ARG A 33 0.81 4.62 2.03
N GLN A 34 -0.12 5.57 1.97
CA GLN A 34 -1.52 5.31 2.34
C GLN A 34 -2.19 4.27 1.43
N LEU A 35 -1.90 4.29 0.13
CA LEU A 35 -2.40 3.27 -0.80
C LEU A 35 -1.81 1.88 -0.48
N VAL A 36 -0.52 1.79 -0.19
CA VAL A 36 0.13 0.52 0.19
C VAL A 36 -0.41 0.00 1.52
N ASN A 37 -0.47 0.86 2.56
CA ASN A 37 -1.00 0.48 3.87
C ASN A 37 -2.45 -0.03 3.76
N ALA A 38 -3.29 0.58 2.90
CA ALA A 38 -4.65 0.11 2.66
C ALA A 38 -4.70 -1.30 2.05
N VAL A 39 -3.82 -1.60 1.09
CA VAL A 39 -3.74 -2.95 0.49
C VAL A 39 -3.21 -3.97 1.51
N LEU A 40 -2.21 -3.60 2.32
CA LEU A 40 -1.68 -4.47 3.37
C LEU A 40 -2.73 -4.78 4.43
N TYR A 41 -3.53 -3.78 4.81
CA TYR A 41 -4.67 -3.95 5.71
C TYR A 41 -5.66 -5.00 5.17
N ILE A 42 -6.09 -4.85 3.92
CA ILE A 42 -7.00 -5.81 3.27
C ILE A 42 -6.37 -7.20 3.21
N THR A 43 -5.10 -7.30 2.80
CA THR A 43 -4.39 -8.59 2.66
C THR A 43 -4.25 -9.31 3.99
N LYS A 44 -3.95 -8.59 5.08
CA LYS A 44 -3.77 -9.18 6.40
C LYS A 44 -5.09 -9.55 7.08
N THR A 45 -6.12 -8.73 6.91
CA THR A 45 -7.42 -8.93 7.59
C THR A 45 -8.40 -9.80 6.79
N GLY A 46 -8.23 -9.87 5.46
CA GLY A 46 -9.17 -10.54 4.56
C GLY A 46 -10.50 -9.81 4.40
N CYS A 47 -10.60 -8.54 4.81
CA CYS A 47 -11.86 -7.81 4.69
C CYS A 47 -12.26 -7.58 3.23
N GLN A 48 -13.57 -7.49 2.98
CA GLN A 48 -14.06 -7.16 1.64
C GLN A 48 -13.64 -5.73 1.26
N TRP A 49 -13.32 -5.48 -0.02
CA TRP A 49 -12.91 -4.16 -0.49
C TRP A 49 -13.86 -3.02 -0.09
N ARG A 50 -15.18 -3.24 -0.16
CA ARG A 50 -16.19 -2.25 0.24
C ARG A 50 -16.25 -1.98 1.74
N MET A 51 -15.63 -2.84 2.55
CA MET A 51 -15.53 -2.73 4.01
C MET A 51 -14.18 -2.13 4.45
N LEU A 52 -13.38 -1.62 3.52
CA LEU A 52 -12.16 -0.88 3.87
C LEU A 52 -12.52 0.31 4.77
N PRO A 53 -11.82 0.50 5.91
CA PRO A 53 -12.09 1.63 6.81
C PRO A 53 -12.04 2.99 6.09
N ASN A 54 -12.93 3.91 6.49
CA ASN A 54 -13.11 5.22 5.84
C ASN A 54 -11.94 6.19 6.04
N ASP A 55 -11.00 5.87 6.92
CA ASP A 55 -9.78 6.66 7.12
C ASP A 55 -8.69 6.35 6.08
N PHE A 56 -8.83 5.28 5.31
CA PHE A 56 -8.02 5.02 4.13
C PHE A 56 -8.54 5.77 2.88
N PRO A 57 -7.73 5.87 1.81
CA PRO A 57 -8.22 6.28 0.51
C PRO A 57 -9.44 5.43 0.07
N PRO A 58 -10.37 5.97 -0.74
CA PRO A 58 -11.56 5.25 -1.18
C PRO A 58 -11.21 3.89 -1.80
N TYR A 59 -11.97 2.84 -1.45
CA TYR A 59 -11.66 1.47 -1.87
C TYR A 59 -11.48 1.33 -3.39
N SER A 60 -12.23 2.09 -4.20
CA SER A 60 -12.13 2.07 -5.66
C SER A 60 -10.78 2.60 -6.15
N THR A 61 -10.19 3.57 -5.43
CA THR A 61 -8.86 4.11 -5.69
C THR A 61 -7.79 3.10 -5.26
N VAL A 62 -7.93 2.50 -4.08
CA VAL A 62 -7.01 1.47 -3.58
C VAL A 62 -6.99 0.26 -4.50
N TRP A 63 -8.17 -0.23 -4.92
CA TRP A 63 -8.30 -1.30 -5.90
C TRP A 63 -7.65 -0.95 -7.22
N SER A 64 -7.90 0.25 -7.75
CA SER A 64 -7.30 0.71 -9.01
C SER A 64 -5.77 0.80 -8.94
N PHE A 65 -5.23 1.22 -7.79
CA PHE A 65 -3.79 1.23 -7.52
C PHE A 65 -3.25 -0.21 -7.50
N TYR A 66 -3.83 -1.08 -6.67
CA TYR A 66 -3.41 -2.47 -6.49
C TYR A 66 -3.43 -3.23 -7.82
N ARG A 67 -4.52 -3.12 -8.59
CA ARG A 67 -4.66 -3.79 -9.89
C ARG A 67 -3.53 -3.41 -10.85
N ARG A 68 -3.21 -2.11 -10.97
CA ARG A 68 -2.12 -1.64 -11.83
C ARG A 68 -0.74 -2.03 -11.30
N ALA A 69 -0.55 -2.00 -9.99
CA ALA A 69 0.71 -2.42 -9.37
C ALA A 69 0.99 -3.91 -9.62
N ASN A 70 -0.03 -4.78 -9.57
CA ASN A 70 0.11 -6.19 -9.93
C ASN A 70 0.40 -6.37 -11.43
N GLN A 71 -0.37 -5.72 -12.29
CA GLN A 71 -0.19 -5.84 -13.74
C GLN A 71 1.19 -5.38 -14.24
N SER A 72 1.83 -4.46 -13.51
CA SER A 72 3.17 -3.95 -13.83
C SER A 72 4.30 -4.68 -13.09
N GLY A 73 4.00 -5.70 -12.29
CA GLY A 73 4.97 -6.38 -11.41
C GLY A 73 5.58 -5.46 -10.33
N LEU A 74 5.00 -4.28 -10.11
CA LEU A 74 5.42 -3.38 -9.03
C LEU A 74 5.09 -3.98 -7.66
N TRP A 75 3.92 -4.60 -7.53
CA TRP A 75 3.50 -5.20 -6.26
C TRP A 75 4.48 -6.28 -5.78
N ASP A 76 4.94 -7.14 -6.70
CA ASP A 76 5.93 -8.18 -6.38
C ASP A 76 7.27 -7.58 -5.94
N ARG A 77 7.74 -6.51 -6.61
CA ARG A 77 8.96 -5.79 -6.23
C ARG A 77 8.86 -5.18 -4.84
N ILE A 78 7.72 -4.59 -4.50
CA ILE A 78 7.43 -4.06 -3.16
C ILE A 78 7.50 -5.19 -2.12
N LEU A 79 6.81 -6.31 -2.36
CA LEU A 79 6.79 -7.43 -1.41
C LEU A 79 8.20 -8.02 -1.21
N LEU A 80 8.97 -8.21 -2.28
CA LEU A 80 10.34 -8.70 -2.21
C LEU A 80 11.24 -7.78 -1.36
N ALA A 81 11.15 -6.47 -1.57
CA ALA A 81 11.92 -5.49 -0.81
C ALA A 81 11.55 -5.47 0.69
N LEU A 82 10.27 -5.68 1.02
CA LEU A 82 9.82 -5.77 2.41
C LEU A 82 10.28 -7.05 3.11
N VAL A 83 10.29 -8.19 2.42
CA VAL A 83 10.77 -9.46 2.98
C VAL A 83 12.27 -9.42 3.26
N GLN A 84 13.07 -8.85 2.36
CA GLN A 84 14.53 -8.76 2.52
C GLN A 84 14.97 -7.90 3.73
N LYS A 85 14.09 -7.04 4.25
CA LYS A 85 14.35 -6.17 5.41
C LYS A 85 13.78 -6.70 6.73
N ASN A 86 13.15 -7.87 6.72
CA ASN A 86 12.63 -8.56 7.91
C ASN A 86 13.55 -9.70 8.40
N VAL A 87 14.81 -9.74 7.95
CA VAL A 87 15.88 -10.61 8.48
C VAL A 87 16.88 -9.78 9.27
#